data_AF-A0A4C1TCE7-F1
#
_entry.id   AF-A0A4C1TCE7-F1
#
_cell.length_a   1.000
_cell.length_b   1.000
_cell.length_c   1.000
_cell.angle_alpha   90.00
_cell.angle_beta   90.00
_cell.angle_gamma   90.00
#
_symmetry.space_group_name_H-M   'P 1'
#
loop_
_entity.id
_entity.type
_entity.pdbx_description
1 polymer ?
#
loop_
_entity_poly.entity_id
_entity_poly.type
_entity_poly.pdbx_seq_one_letter_code
_entity_poly.pdbx_strand_id
1 'polypeptide(L)'
;MVMITTKQLQFLKVLCKTEDVTLTQDLLMEIARREEALFEESRNLAAHHCQLKAECYQKAKEAIWSGNGGAAIYYSQIANLHIKKIDVYNHRAANCIMDVHKSTQNNPDLLDLHYLYLIEALGCLDLFLDRHITGLRVTSRNYKHVFIITGRGKHSAGGVSTIKNKVKGD
;
A
#
# COMPACT_ATOMS: atom_id res chain seq x y z
N MET A 1 25.28 6.57 12.59
CA MET A 1 24.77 7.10 11.31
C MET A 1 25.88 6.96 10.28
N VAL A 2 25.86 5.90 9.47
CA VAL A 2 26.94 5.61 8.51
C VAL A 2 26.65 6.39 7.24
N MET A 3 27.43 7.44 7.01
CA MET A 3 27.36 8.28 5.80
C MET A 3 28.10 7.57 4.65
N ILE A 4 27.34 6.93 3.77
CA ILE A 4 27.87 6.40 2.51
C ILE A 4 28.10 7.59 1.58
N THR A 5 29.35 7.80 1.15
CA THR A 5 29.74 8.93 0.31
C THR A 5 29.48 8.64 -1.17
N THR A 6 29.24 9.69 -1.96
CA THR A 6 28.91 9.64 -3.40
C THR A 6 29.91 8.89 -4.27
N LYS A 7 31.16 8.71 -3.79
CA LYS A 7 32.18 7.89 -4.47
C LYS A 7 31.90 6.39 -4.41
N GLN A 8 31.27 5.87 -3.36
CA GLN A 8 30.85 4.45 -3.30
C GLN A 8 29.66 4.17 -4.23
N LEU A 9 28.79 5.16 -4.45
CA LEU A 9 27.67 5.07 -5.40
C LEU A 9 28.13 5.01 -6.87
N GLN A 10 29.25 5.67 -7.20
CA GLN A 10 29.85 5.61 -8.53
C GLN A 10 30.64 4.32 -8.77
N PHE A 11 31.27 3.73 -7.74
CA PHE A 11 31.97 2.45 -7.86
C PHE A 11 31.00 1.29 -8.12
N LEU A 12 29.79 1.33 -7.56
CA LEU A 12 28.73 0.37 -7.88
C LEU A 12 28.20 0.51 -9.32
N LYS A 13 28.32 1.69 -9.94
CA LYS A 13 27.88 1.94 -11.33
C LYS A 13 28.87 1.48 -12.40
N VAL A 14 30.12 1.18 -12.04
CA VAL A 14 31.20 0.88 -13.02
C VAL A 14 31.45 -0.63 -13.20
N LEU A 15 30.96 -1.49 -12.31
CA LEU A 15 31.14 -2.95 -12.43
C LEU A 15 30.19 -3.65 -13.39
N CYS A 16 29.12 -2.99 -13.85
CA CYS A 16 28.11 -3.62 -14.71
C CYS A 16 28.38 -3.24 -16.18
N LYS A 17 29.28 -3.96 -16.84
CA LYS A 17 29.38 -3.96 -18.31
C LYS A 17 28.89 -5.29 -18.87
N THR A 18 27.67 -5.22 -19.41
CA THR A 18 27.09 -6.02 -20.50
C THR A 18 26.73 -7.50 -20.29
N GLU A 19 27.23 -8.20 -19.27
CA GLU A 19 26.73 -9.56 -18.90
C GLU A 19 25.80 -9.58 -17.68
N ASP A 20 25.58 -8.42 -17.06
CA ASP A 20 25.09 -8.27 -15.68
C ASP A 20 23.73 -7.52 -15.60
N VAL A 21 23.18 -7.13 -16.76
CA VAL A 21 21.85 -6.48 -16.89
C VAL A 21 20.71 -7.50 -16.75
N THR A 22 20.90 -8.74 -17.20
CA THR A 22 19.92 -9.82 -17.03
C THR A 22 19.86 -10.28 -15.59
N LEU A 23 21.01 -10.44 -14.93
CA LEU A 23 21.11 -10.84 -13.53
C LEU A 23 20.45 -9.81 -12.59
N THR A 24 20.61 -8.52 -12.89
CA THR A 24 19.95 -7.42 -12.16
C THR A 24 18.45 -7.38 -12.40
N GLN A 25 17.99 -7.63 -13.63
CA GLN A 25 16.56 -7.71 -13.93
C GLN A 25 15.89 -8.93 -13.28
N ASP A 26 16.55 -10.08 -13.27
CA ASP A 26 16.07 -11.31 -12.63
C ASP A 26 15.99 -11.15 -11.11
N LEU A 27 17.00 -10.52 -10.51
CA LEU A 27 17.00 -10.20 -9.08
C LEU A 27 15.86 -9.23 -8.72
N LEU A 28 15.61 -8.20 -9.55
CA LEU A 28 14.49 -7.28 -9.35
C LEU A 28 13.14 -7.98 -9.46
N MET A 29 12.96 -8.91 -10.41
CA MET A 29 11.75 -9.72 -10.48
C MET A 29 11.57 -10.61 -9.26
N GLU A 30 12.63 -11.23 -8.76
CA GLU A 30 12.56 -12.07 -7.56
C GLU A 30 12.21 -11.24 -6.31
N ILE A 31 12.76 -10.04 -6.18
CA ILE A 31 12.37 -9.10 -5.11
C ILE A 31 10.89 -8.69 -5.27
N ALA A 32 10.46 -8.35 -6.48
CA ALA A 32 9.07 -7.98 -6.74
C ALA A 32 8.09 -9.13 -6.39
N ARG A 33 8.41 -10.37 -6.76
CA ARG A 33 7.61 -11.56 -6.40
C ARG A 33 7.53 -11.76 -4.88
N ARG A 34 8.62 -11.53 -4.16
CA ARG A 34 8.62 -11.62 -2.69
C ARG A 34 7.74 -10.53 -2.08
N GLU A 35 7.82 -9.31 -2.58
CA GLU A 35 6.96 -8.22 -2.12
C GLU A 35 5.47 -8.47 -2.46
N GLU A 36 5.16 -9.05 -3.62
CA GLU A 36 3.80 -9.50 -3.96
C GLU A 36 3.30 -10.58 -2.99
N ALA A 37 4.15 -11.55 -2.62
CA ALA A 37 3.80 -12.56 -1.64
C ALA A 37 3.56 -11.96 -0.24
N LEU A 38 4.38 -10.98 0.16
CA LEU A 38 4.21 -10.25 1.43
C LEU A 38 2.95 -9.37 1.43
N PHE A 39 2.59 -8.80 0.29
CA PHE A 39 1.32 -8.09 0.10
C PHE A 39 0.14 -9.04 0.37
N GLU A 40 0.13 -10.19 -0.28
CA GLU A 40 -0.94 -11.19 -0.16
C GLU A 40 -1.02 -11.72 1.28
N GLU A 41 0.12 -12.07 1.89
CA GLU A 41 0.19 -12.48 3.29
C GLU A 41 -0.38 -11.41 4.22
N SER A 42 0.02 -10.15 4.02
CA SER A 42 -0.45 -9.03 4.85
C SER A 42 -1.94 -8.79 4.70
N ARG A 43 -2.50 -8.89 3.47
CA ARG A 43 -3.95 -8.79 3.25
C ARG A 43 -4.70 -9.95 3.92
N ASN A 44 -4.16 -11.16 3.87
CA ASN A 44 -4.75 -12.33 4.53
C ASN A 44 -4.73 -12.21 6.06
N LEU A 45 -3.63 -11.70 6.64
CA LEU A 45 -3.55 -11.42 8.08
C LEU A 45 -4.53 -10.32 8.51
N ALA A 46 -4.68 -9.26 7.72
CA ALA A 46 -5.69 -8.22 7.96
C ALA A 46 -7.11 -8.80 7.92
N ALA A 47 -7.41 -9.63 6.91
CA ALA A 47 -8.71 -10.30 6.78
C ALA A 47 -9.00 -11.24 7.96
N HIS A 48 -8.00 -12.00 8.41
CA HIS A 48 -8.12 -12.86 9.59
C HIS A 48 -8.43 -12.04 10.86
N HIS A 49 -7.73 -10.92 11.07
CA HIS A 49 -8.04 -10.04 12.19
C HIS A 49 -9.41 -9.36 12.08
N CYS A 50 -9.90 -9.10 10.86
CA CYS A 50 -11.29 -8.66 10.66
C CYS A 50 -12.31 -9.70 11.15
N GLN A 51 -12.07 -10.98 10.92
CA GLN A 51 -12.92 -12.06 11.43
C GLN A 51 -12.89 -12.11 12.96
N LEU A 52 -11.70 -12.14 13.56
CA LEU A 52 -11.55 -12.15 15.03
C LEU A 52 -12.17 -10.92 15.70
N LYS A 53 -12.05 -9.74 15.09
CA LYS A 53 -12.74 -8.52 15.54
C LYS A 53 -14.26 -8.72 15.56
N ALA A 54 -14.83 -9.27 14.48
CA ALA A 54 -16.26 -9.52 14.38
C ALA A 54 -16.74 -10.51 15.45
N GLU A 55 -15.99 -11.59 15.69
CA GLU A 55 -16.27 -12.54 16.77
C GLU A 55 -16.25 -11.87 18.15
N CYS A 56 -15.27 -11.00 18.42
CA CYS A 56 -15.20 -10.26 19.67
C CYS A 56 -16.41 -9.35 19.87
N TYR A 57 -16.85 -8.64 18.83
CA TYR A 57 -18.06 -7.82 18.92
C TYR A 57 -19.33 -8.64 19.12
N GLN A 58 -19.42 -9.82 18.50
CA GLN A 58 -20.55 -10.73 18.72
C GLN A 58 -20.60 -11.20 20.18
N LYS A 59 -19.46 -11.60 20.77
CA LYS A 59 -19.36 -11.96 22.19
C LYS A 59 -19.68 -10.79 23.12
N ALA A 60 -19.23 -9.58 22.77
CA ALA A 60 -19.56 -8.38 23.54
C ALA A 60 -21.08 -8.11 23.55
N LYS A 61 -21.74 -8.29 22.41
CA LYS A 61 -23.19 -8.14 22.26
C LYS A 61 -23.97 -9.16 23.09
N GLU A 62 -23.54 -10.42 23.09
CA GLU A 62 -24.12 -11.48 23.93
C GLU A 62 -23.93 -11.21 25.43
N ALA A 63 -22.76 -10.69 25.81
CA ALA A 63 -22.49 -10.29 27.19
C ALA A 63 -23.42 -9.14 27.66
N ILE A 64 -23.70 -8.16 26.77
CA ILE A 64 -24.68 -7.11 27.06
C ILE A 64 -26.08 -7.70 27.29
N TRP A 65 -26.53 -8.61 26.43
CA TRP A 65 -27.85 -9.23 26.54
C TRP A 65 -28.02 -10.10 27.79
N SER A 66 -26.94 -10.70 28.27
CA SER A 66 -26.92 -11.48 29.52
C SER A 66 -26.70 -10.62 30.77
N GLY A 67 -26.60 -9.29 30.64
CA GLY A 67 -26.37 -8.36 31.76
C GLY A 67 -24.93 -8.39 32.30
N ASN A 68 -23.99 -9.06 31.62
CA ASN A 68 -22.60 -9.12 32.01
C ASN A 68 -21.77 -7.98 31.38
N GLY A 69 -21.87 -6.79 31.98
CA GLY A 69 -21.16 -5.60 31.50
C GLY A 69 -19.62 -5.73 31.51
N GLY A 70 -19.06 -6.48 32.48
CA GLY A 70 -17.61 -6.70 32.55
C GLY A 70 -17.08 -7.47 31.35
N ALA A 71 -17.75 -8.57 30.97
CA ALA A 71 -17.41 -9.34 29.78
C ALA A 71 -17.61 -8.52 28.49
N ALA A 72 -18.65 -7.68 28.42
CA ALA A 72 -18.88 -6.80 27.28
C ALA A 72 -17.72 -5.81 27.05
N ILE A 73 -17.23 -5.18 28.13
CA ILE A 73 -16.08 -4.26 28.06
C ILE A 73 -14.83 -5.03 27.64
N TYR A 74 -14.57 -6.19 28.23
CA TYR A 74 -13.40 -7.02 27.93
C TYR A 74 -13.33 -7.39 26.44
N TYR A 75 -14.41 -7.93 25.87
CA TYR A 75 -14.43 -8.29 24.45
C TYR A 75 -14.34 -7.08 23.52
N SER A 76 -14.92 -5.94 23.91
CA SER A 76 -14.78 -4.68 23.16
C SER A 76 -13.33 -4.18 23.14
N GLN A 77 -12.60 -4.31 24.24
CA GLN A 77 -11.17 -3.96 24.30
C GLN A 77 -10.34 -4.86 23.39
N ILE A 78 -10.60 -6.17 23.35
CA ILE A 78 -9.91 -7.09 22.43
C ILE A 78 -10.23 -6.75 20.97
N ALA A 79 -11.49 -6.43 20.65
CA ALA A 79 -11.86 -6.00 19.30
C ALA A 79 -11.05 -4.77 18.86
N ASN A 80 -10.83 -3.80 19.76
CA ASN A 80 -9.99 -2.63 19.50
C ASN A 80 -8.52 -2.99 19.25
N LEU A 81 -7.99 -4.04 19.89
CA LEU A 81 -6.64 -4.54 19.58
C LEU A 81 -6.57 -5.13 18.17
N HIS A 82 -7.61 -5.85 17.74
CA HIS A 82 -7.68 -6.35 16.37
C HIS A 82 -7.79 -5.23 15.34
N ILE A 83 -8.50 -4.14 15.63
CA ILE A 83 -8.52 -2.94 14.76
C ILE A 83 -7.10 -2.43 14.51
N LYS A 84 -6.30 -2.25 15.56
CA LYS A 84 -4.91 -1.81 15.42
C LYS A 84 -4.08 -2.76 14.55
N LYS A 85 -4.29 -4.07 14.68
CA LYS A 85 -3.59 -5.07 13.83
C LYS A 85 -4.04 -4.99 12.38
N ILE A 86 -5.33 -4.83 12.11
CA ILE A 86 -5.88 -4.64 10.77
C ILE A 86 -5.21 -3.44 10.09
N ASP A 87 -5.10 -2.31 10.80
CA ASP A 87 -4.47 -1.10 10.27
C ASP A 87 -2.99 -1.34 9.94
N VAL A 88 -2.25 -2.00 10.83
CA VAL A 88 -0.83 -2.35 10.62
C VAL A 88 -0.64 -3.22 9.39
N TYR A 89 -1.44 -4.28 9.24
CA TYR A 89 -1.29 -5.21 8.12
C TYR A 89 -1.78 -4.61 6.79
N ASN A 90 -2.85 -3.80 6.82
CA ASN A 90 -3.29 -3.07 5.63
C ASN A 90 -2.24 -2.07 5.16
N HIS A 91 -1.65 -1.30 6.08
CA HIS A 91 -0.57 -0.37 5.76
C HIS A 91 0.66 -1.11 5.20
N ARG A 92 1.02 -2.26 5.78
CA ARG A 92 2.11 -3.10 5.26
C ARG A 92 1.81 -3.59 3.85
N ALA A 93 0.60 -4.08 3.59
CA ALA A 93 0.18 -4.51 2.27
C ALA A 93 0.27 -3.35 1.25
N ALA A 94 -0.27 -2.18 1.59
CA ALA A 94 -0.22 -1.00 0.73
C ALA A 94 1.22 -0.63 0.34
N ASN A 95 2.16 -0.68 1.28
CA ASN A 95 3.57 -0.40 0.99
C ASN A 95 4.20 -1.43 0.05
N CYS A 96 4.01 -2.73 0.32
CA CYS A 96 4.55 -3.80 -0.52
C CYS A 96 4.12 -3.63 -1.98
N ILE A 97 2.82 -3.45 -2.24
CA ILE A 97 2.33 -3.35 -3.62
C ILE A 97 2.81 -2.05 -4.31
N MET A 98 2.93 -0.96 -3.57
CA MET A 98 3.48 0.29 -4.10
C MET A 98 4.96 0.14 -4.49
N ASP A 99 5.73 -0.63 -3.74
CA ASP A 99 7.15 -0.87 -4.04
C ASP A 99 7.33 -1.86 -5.20
N VAL A 100 6.44 -2.84 -5.34
CA VAL A 100 6.31 -3.67 -6.56
C VAL A 100 6.04 -2.79 -7.78
N HIS A 101 5.04 -1.90 -7.71
CA HIS A 101 4.70 -1.03 -8.83
C HIS A 101 5.87 -0.09 -9.21
N LYS A 102 6.52 0.54 -8.22
CA LYS A 102 7.69 1.41 -8.46
C LYS A 102 8.85 0.67 -9.13
N SER A 103 9.12 -0.58 -8.71
CA SER A 103 10.24 -1.36 -9.26
C SER A 103 9.93 -1.93 -10.65
N THR A 104 8.67 -2.26 -10.94
CA THR A 104 8.27 -2.93 -12.19
C THR A 104 7.85 -1.97 -13.31
N GLN A 105 7.23 -0.83 -13.00
CA GLN A 105 6.59 0.02 -14.02
C GLN A 105 7.53 1.04 -14.68
N ASN A 106 8.74 1.26 -14.15
CA ASN A 106 9.81 2.13 -14.67
C ASN A 106 9.34 3.44 -15.34
N ASN A 107 8.26 4.03 -14.85
CA ASN A 107 7.68 5.26 -15.37
C ASN A 107 7.34 6.17 -14.17
N PRO A 108 8.09 7.26 -13.96
CA PRO A 108 7.86 8.14 -12.82
C PRO A 108 6.57 8.95 -12.93
N ASP A 109 5.93 9.00 -14.10
CA ASP A 109 4.71 9.77 -14.37
C ASP A 109 3.44 8.91 -14.31
N LEU A 110 3.57 7.65 -13.88
CA LEU A 110 2.48 6.71 -13.73
C LEU A 110 2.33 6.28 -12.27
N LEU A 111 1.09 6.30 -11.78
CA LEU A 111 0.71 5.85 -10.45
C LEU A 111 -0.34 4.76 -10.56
N ASP A 112 -0.09 3.61 -9.95
CA ASP A 112 -1.03 2.49 -9.93
C ASP A 112 -1.60 2.21 -8.52
N LEU A 113 -2.92 2.37 -8.40
CA LEU A 113 -3.69 2.31 -7.16
C LEU A 113 -4.66 1.11 -7.10
N HIS A 114 -4.67 0.21 -8.09
CA HIS A 114 -5.80 -0.72 -8.26
C HIS A 114 -5.96 -1.82 -7.18
N TYR A 115 -4.95 -2.04 -6.34
CA TYR A 115 -4.96 -2.98 -5.21
C TYR A 115 -5.03 -2.29 -3.84
N LEU A 116 -5.11 -0.97 -3.82
CA LEU A 116 -5.22 -0.19 -2.60
C LEU A 116 -6.68 -0.05 -2.16
N TYR A 117 -6.88 0.07 -0.85
CA TYR A 117 -8.14 0.59 -0.33
C TYR A 117 -8.21 2.10 -0.53
N LEU A 118 -9.42 2.66 -0.51
CA LEU A 118 -9.66 4.05 -0.85
C LEU A 118 -8.74 5.03 -0.08
N ILE A 119 -8.63 4.85 1.24
CA ILE A 119 -7.81 5.74 2.08
C ILE A 119 -6.31 5.61 1.75
N GLU A 120 -5.82 4.38 1.54
CA GLU A 120 -4.44 4.11 1.12
C GLU A 120 -4.15 4.78 -0.23
N ALA A 121 -5.09 4.65 -1.17
CA ALA A 121 -4.99 5.18 -2.52
C ALA A 121 -4.94 6.71 -2.55
N LEU A 122 -5.77 7.38 -1.74
CA LEU A 122 -5.77 8.85 -1.64
C LEU A 122 -4.45 9.37 -1.07
N GLY A 123 -3.93 8.76 0.00
CA GLY A 123 -2.62 9.16 0.54
C GLY A 123 -1.47 8.99 -0.47
N CYS A 124 -1.50 7.92 -1.27
CA CYS A 124 -0.53 7.72 -2.34
C CYS A 124 -0.68 8.75 -3.47
N LEU A 125 -1.93 9.10 -3.83
CA LEU A 125 -2.22 10.11 -4.85
C LEU A 125 -1.73 11.49 -4.42
N ASP A 126 -1.99 11.90 -3.19
CA ASP A 126 -1.56 13.20 -2.65
C ASP A 126 -0.04 13.35 -2.74
N LEU A 127 0.70 12.37 -2.22
CA LEU A 127 2.17 12.36 -2.28
C LEU A 127 2.72 12.39 -3.72
N PHE A 128 2.06 11.67 -4.62
CA PHE A 128 2.44 11.63 -6.03
C PHE A 128 2.23 12.99 -6.70
N LEU A 129 1.06 13.61 -6.52
CA LEU A 129 0.76 14.92 -7.08
C LEU A 129 1.66 16.00 -6.51
N ASP A 130 1.91 16.01 -5.19
CA ASP A 130 2.81 16.97 -4.54
C ASP A 130 4.22 16.92 -5.14
N ARG A 131 4.75 15.71 -5.38
CA ARG A 131 6.05 15.54 -6.03
C ARG A 131 6.07 16.14 -7.44
N HIS A 132 5.04 15.91 -8.24
CA HIS A 132 4.96 16.42 -9.61
C HIS A 132 4.73 17.93 -9.68
N ILE A 133 3.88 18.48 -8.80
CA ILE A 133 3.65 19.92 -8.68
C ILE A 133 4.94 20.64 -8.27
N THR A 134 5.68 20.09 -7.32
CA THR A 134 6.98 20.64 -6.89
C THR A 134 7.97 20.63 -8.05
N GLY A 135 8.06 19.53 -8.81
CA GLY A 135 8.91 19.44 -9.99
C GLY A 135 8.55 20.46 -11.09
N LEU A 136 7.26 20.70 -11.31
CA LEU A 136 6.79 21.71 -12.28
C LEU A 136 7.27 23.13 -11.90
N ARG A 137 7.15 23.49 -10.61
CA ARG A 137 7.60 24.80 -10.08
C ARG A 137 9.09 25.01 -10.29
N VAL A 138 9.90 23.96 -10.08
CA VAL A 138 11.36 24.03 -10.26
C VAL A 138 11.75 24.17 -11.74
N THR A 139 10.99 23.53 -12.64
CA THR A 139 11.32 23.48 -14.07
C THR A 139 10.68 24.62 -14.88
N SER A 140 9.92 25.52 -14.24
CA SER A 140 9.14 26.60 -14.87
C SER A 140 8.23 26.12 -16.02
N ARG A 141 7.73 24.89 -15.94
CA ARG A 141 6.76 24.34 -16.90
C ARG A 141 5.35 24.63 -16.42
N ASN A 142 4.47 24.96 -17.36
CA ASN A 142 3.08 25.33 -17.05
C ASN A 142 2.18 24.10 -16.81
N TYR A 143 2.52 22.94 -17.38
CA TYR A 143 1.74 21.71 -17.22
C TYR A 143 2.60 20.45 -17.41
N LYS A 144 2.12 19.32 -16.88
CA LYS A 144 2.66 17.97 -17.08
C LYS A 144 1.52 16.96 -17.03
N HIS A 145 1.56 15.97 -17.90
CA HIS A 145 0.63 14.84 -17.86
C HIS A 145 1.16 13.75 -16.93
N VAL A 146 0.26 13.18 -16.14
CA VAL A 146 0.49 11.99 -15.32
C VAL A 146 -0.62 11.00 -15.56
N PHE A 147 -0.33 9.72 -15.38
CA PHE A 147 -1.28 8.62 -15.60
C PHE A 147 -1.61 7.96 -14.27
N ILE A 148 -2.90 7.80 -13.97
CA ILE A 148 -3.37 7.17 -12.73
C ILE A 148 -4.22 5.95 -13.07
N ILE A 149 -3.79 4.77 -12.62
CA ILE A 149 -4.53 3.52 -12.74
C ILE A 149 -5.32 3.30 -11.46
N THR A 150 -6.65 3.40 -11.53
CA THR A 150 -7.56 3.28 -10.37
C THR A 150 -8.23 1.91 -10.27
N GLY A 151 -7.90 1.00 -11.18
CA GLY A 151 -8.51 -0.32 -11.28
C GLY A 151 -9.91 -0.35 -11.87
N ARG A 152 -10.39 -1.56 -12.17
CA ARG A 152 -11.71 -1.84 -12.76
C ARG A 152 -12.83 -2.08 -11.73
N GLY A 153 -12.49 -2.17 -10.44
CA GLY A 153 -13.46 -2.36 -9.35
C GLY A 153 -13.74 -3.81 -8.94
N LYS A 154 -13.01 -4.82 -9.45
CA LYS A 154 -13.21 -6.26 -9.15
C LYS A 154 -13.33 -6.58 -7.65
N HIS A 155 -12.56 -5.88 -6.81
CA HIS A 155 -12.50 -6.09 -5.36
C HIS A 155 -13.28 -5.02 -4.57
N SER A 156 -13.95 -4.10 -5.25
CA SER A 156 -14.78 -3.07 -4.63
C SER A 156 -16.23 -3.55 -4.53
N ALA A 157 -16.99 -2.98 -3.58
CA ALA A 157 -18.40 -3.30 -3.40
C ALA A 157 -19.19 -3.07 -4.70
N GLY A 158 -19.93 -4.09 -5.14
CA GLY A 158 -20.73 -4.03 -6.37
C GLY A 158 -19.92 -3.95 -7.68
N GLY A 159 -18.61 -4.21 -7.65
CA GLY A 159 -17.78 -4.17 -8.86
C GLY A 159 -17.44 -2.75 -9.35
N VAL A 160 -17.80 -1.71 -8.60
CA VAL A 160 -17.62 -0.31 -8.98
C VAL A 160 -16.29 0.21 -8.43
N SER A 161 -15.42 0.77 -9.28
CA SER A 161 -14.15 1.37 -8.81
C SER A 161 -14.41 2.62 -7.98
N THR A 162 -14.42 2.46 -6.65
CA THR A 162 -14.59 3.57 -5.70
C THR A 162 -13.49 4.61 -5.83
N ILE A 163 -12.25 4.17 -6.07
CA ILE A 163 -11.09 5.05 -6.26
C ILE A 163 -11.31 5.96 -7.47
N LYS A 164 -11.74 5.40 -8.61
CA LYS A 164 -12.01 6.20 -9.83
C LYS A 164 -12.99 7.34 -9.57
N ASN A 165 -14.08 7.03 -8.86
CA ASN A 165 -15.11 8.02 -8.58
C ASN A 165 -14.59 9.14 -7.68
N LYS A 166 -13.75 8.79 -6.70
CA LYS A 166 -13.20 9.77 -5.77
C LYS A 166 -12.13 10.64 -6.43
N VAL A 167 -11.19 10.04 -7.15
CA VAL A 167 -10.10 10.73 -7.87
C VAL A 167 -10.61 11.67 -8.97
N LYS A 168 -11.76 11.36 -9.59
CA LYS A 168 -12.38 12.26 -10.58
C LYS A 168 -13.21 13.40 -9.96
N GLY A 169 -13.63 13.23 -8.71
CA GLY A 169 -14.52 14.16 -8.03
C GLY A 169 -13.79 15.22 -7.18
N ASP A 170 -12.49 15.01 -6.93
CA ASP A 170 -11.58 15.99 -6.34
C ASP A 170 -10.92 16.84 -7.45
#